data_AF-A0A815KLH7-F1
#
_entry.id   AF-A0A815KLH7-F1
#
_cell.length_a   1.000
_cell.length_b   1.000
_cell.length_c   1.000
_cell.angle_alpha   90.00
_cell.angle_beta   90.00
_cell.angle_gamma   90.00
#
_symmetry.space_group_name_H-M   'P 1'
#
loop_
_entity.id
_entity.type
_entity.pdbx_description
1 polymer ?
#
loop_
_entity_poly.entity_id
_entity_poly.type
_entity_poly.pdbx_seq_one_letter_code
_entity_poly.pdbx_strand_id
1 'polypeptide(L)'
;MSSRSKSINVRRFQRFNNNIIGIYSATTFLAINILAYRDGRFSSWNRLVCHRPTPTGTYAFVWYIFYLSKLWEFMDVYLVILNKTPVLPHFRWHHQTTPSVVLAGLRGDISYEWPILASNTLLHTFMYPHFAGLWNVHKVLVILGAWQLLVGIGISIYALIAGCGGSFYAQIWGLVMCITYAIGYLNEHFHLFDRWIPSRPTIKTS
;
A
#
# COMPACT_ATOMS: atom_id res chain seq x y z
N MET A 1 25.80 -26.23 -19.23
CA MET A 1 25.95 -24.81 -18.86
C MET A 1 24.66 -24.08 -19.26
N SER A 2 23.89 -23.58 -18.29
CA SER A 2 22.65 -22.85 -18.56
C SER A 2 22.99 -21.49 -19.21
N SER A 3 22.52 -21.28 -20.45
CA SER A 3 22.60 -20.00 -21.15
C SER A 3 21.86 -18.94 -20.32
N ARG A 4 22.60 -18.02 -19.68
CA ARG A 4 22.01 -16.90 -18.96
C ARG A 4 21.28 -15.99 -19.96
N SER A 5 19.96 -16.01 -19.92
CA SER A 5 19.11 -15.13 -20.72
C SER A 5 19.47 -13.64 -20.53
N LYS A 6 19.58 -12.90 -21.65
CA LYS A 6 19.77 -11.44 -21.65
C LYS A 6 18.58 -10.77 -20.94
N SER A 7 18.86 -9.75 -20.14
CA SER A 7 17.81 -8.96 -19.47
C SER A 7 16.94 -8.26 -20.52
N ILE A 8 15.62 -8.40 -20.41
CA ILE A 8 14.67 -7.60 -21.18
C ILE A 8 14.68 -6.20 -20.58
N ASN A 9 15.01 -5.18 -21.37
CA ASN A 9 15.02 -3.80 -20.90
C ASN A 9 13.59 -3.25 -20.82
N VAL A 10 12.94 -3.43 -19.68
CA VAL A 10 11.59 -2.91 -19.42
C VAL A 10 11.59 -1.56 -18.69
N ARG A 11 12.74 -0.90 -18.54
CA ARG A 11 12.87 0.33 -17.75
C ARG A 11 11.99 1.47 -18.23
N ARG A 12 11.87 1.68 -19.55
CA ARG A 12 11.01 2.74 -20.11
C ARG A 12 9.54 2.46 -19.80
N PHE A 13 9.11 1.22 -19.98
CA PHE A 13 7.76 0.78 -19.65
C PHE A 13 7.48 0.95 -18.15
N GLN A 14 8.39 0.51 -17.28
CA GLN A 14 8.23 0.67 -15.83
C GLN A 14 8.14 2.14 -15.41
N ARG A 15 8.95 3.03 -15.99
CA ARG A 15 8.84 4.48 -15.71
C ARG A 15 7.48 5.04 -16.13
N PHE A 16 6.99 4.67 -17.29
CA PHE A 16 5.67 5.09 -17.78
C PHE A 16 4.54 4.56 -16.89
N ASN A 17 4.58 3.27 -16.56
CA ASN A 17 3.68 2.62 -15.61
C ASN A 17 3.63 3.36 -14.27
N ASN A 18 4.80 3.62 -13.69
CA ASN A 18 4.91 4.32 -12.42
C ASN A 18 4.29 5.73 -12.52
N ASN A 19 4.54 6.49 -13.59
CA ASN A 19 3.93 7.81 -13.76
C ASN A 19 2.40 7.75 -13.82
N ILE A 20 1.84 6.77 -14.55
CA ILE A 20 0.38 6.59 -14.61
C ILE A 20 -0.17 6.30 -13.22
N ILE A 21 0.42 5.35 -12.48
CA ILE A 21 -0.06 4.99 -11.14
C ILE A 21 0.08 6.18 -10.18
N GLY A 22 1.15 6.98 -10.29
CA GLY A 22 1.33 8.20 -9.51
C GLY A 22 0.23 9.24 -9.75
N ILE A 23 -0.10 9.53 -11.02
CA ILE A 23 -1.19 10.45 -11.39
C ILE A 23 -2.53 9.90 -10.89
N TYR A 24 -2.81 8.63 -11.15
CA TYR A 24 -4.00 7.94 -10.66
C TYR A 24 -4.14 8.07 -9.13
N SER A 25 -3.06 7.83 -8.39
CA SER A 25 -3.04 7.94 -6.93
C SER A 25 -3.35 9.35 -6.47
N ALA A 26 -2.77 10.38 -7.11
CA ALA A 26 -3.06 11.78 -6.79
C ALA A 26 -4.54 12.12 -7.01
N THR A 27 -5.11 11.72 -8.16
CA THR A 27 -6.53 11.95 -8.45
C THR A 27 -7.45 11.23 -7.47
N THR A 28 -7.11 9.99 -7.10
CA THR A 28 -7.89 9.18 -6.15
C THR A 28 -7.82 9.76 -4.74
N PHE A 29 -6.63 10.23 -4.31
CA PHE A 29 -6.45 10.91 -3.03
C PHE A 29 -7.34 12.15 -2.92
N LEU A 30 -7.35 12.99 -3.95
CA LEU A 30 -8.22 14.18 -3.98
C LEU A 30 -9.70 13.78 -3.98
N ALA A 31 -10.09 12.83 -4.83
CA ALA A 31 -11.48 12.39 -4.94
C ALA A 31 -12.00 11.81 -3.62
N ILE A 32 -11.26 10.92 -2.95
CA ILE A 32 -11.72 10.30 -1.70
C ILE A 32 -11.83 11.32 -0.56
N ASN A 33 -10.93 12.31 -0.50
CA ASN A 33 -11.00 13.35 0.53
C ASN A 33 -12.17 14.31 0.28
N ILE A 34 -12.44 14.68 -0.97
CA ILE A 34 -13.61 15.49 -1.32
C ILE A 34 -14.90 14.75 -0.95
N LEU A 35 -14.99 13.45 -1.26
CA LEU A 35 -16.13 12.62 -0.89
C LEU A 35 -16.27 12.51 0.63
N ALA A 36 -15.18 12.26 1.36
CA ALA A 36 -15.18 12.20 2.81
C ALA A 36 -15.63 13.51 3.46
N TYR A 37 -15.22 14.65 2.90
CA TYR A 37 -15.64 15.97 3.36
C TYR A 37 -17.14 16.19 3.15
N ARG A 38 -17.65 15.87 1.95
CA ARG A 38 -19.08 16.00 1.63
C ARG A 38 -19.96 15.05 2.44
N ASP A 39 -19.45 13.89 2.81
CA ASP A 39 -20.10 12.90 3.68
C ASP A 39 -20.03 13.29 5.18
N GLY A 40 -19.40 14.42 5.50
CA GLY A 40 -19.33 14.94 6.87
C GLY A 40 -18.44 14.09 7.80
N ARG A 41 -17.48 13.33 7.24
CA ARG A 41 -16.61 12.42 8.03
C ARG A 41 -15.73 13.15 9.03
N PHE A 42 -15.45 14.43 8.78
CA PHE A 42 -14.61 15.26 9.66
C PHE A 42 -15.40 15.91 10.81
N SER A 43 -16.70 15.63 10.98
CA SER A 43 -17.51 16.24 12.05
C SER A 43 -17.21 15.68 13.44
N SER A 44 -16.73 14.44 13.53
CA SER A 44 -16.35 13.79 14.79
C SER A 44 -15.46 12.59 14.54
N TRP A 45 -14.76 12.12 15.57
CA TRP A 45 -13.92 10.92 15.47
C TRP A 45 -14.73 9.65 15.12
N ASN A 46 -15.94 9.52 15.68
CA ASN A 46 -16.83 8.42 15.33
C ASN A 46 -17.25 8.49 13.86
N ARG A 47 -17.56 9.68 13.34
CA ARG A 47 -17.86 9.87 11.91
C ARG A 47 -16.66 9.62 11.00
N LEU A 48 -15.46 9.93 11.49
CA LEU A 48 -14.22 9.67 10.77
C LEU A 48 -14.01 8.16 10.57
N VAL A 49 -14.30 7.35 11.59
CA VAL A 49 -13.92 5.92 11.59
C VAL A 49 -15.12 4.98 11.40
N CYS A 50 -16.20 5.15 12.15
CA CYS A 50 -17.33 4.20 12.16
C CYS A 50 -18.44 4.53 11.15
N HIS A 51 -18.43 5.69 10.50
CA HIS A 51 -19.48 6.03 9.53
C HIS A 51 -19.40 5.16 8.29
N ARG A 52 -20.42 4.34 8.06
CA ARG A 52 -20.52 3.56 6.84
C ARG A 52 -21.01 4.47 5.71
N PRO A 53 -20.24 4.61 4.62
CA PRO A 53 -20.74 5.31 3.45
C PRO A 53 -21.92 4.51 2.89
N THR A 54 -22.95 5.18 2.40
CA THR A 54 -23.94 4.48 1.56
C THR A 54 -23.20 4.02 0.30
N PRO A 55 -23.09 2.71 0.01
CA PRO A 55 -22.18 2.18 -1.01
C PRO A 55 -22.74 2.36 -2.43
N THR A 56 -23.13 3.58 -2.77
CA THR A 56 -23.78 3.91 -4.04
C THR A 56 -23.05 5.05 -4.75
N GLY A 57 -23.15 5.06 -6.07
CA GLY A 57 -22.59 6.10 -6.91
C GLY A 57 -21.06 6.19 -6.86
N THR A 58 -20.55 7.43 -6.75
CA THR A 58 -19.13 7.75 -6.93
C THR A 58 -18.22 7.07 -5.89
N TYR A 59 -18.68 6.90 -4.65
CA TYR A 59 -17.85 6.30 -3.60
C TYR A 59 -17.53 4.83 -3.90
N ALA A 60 -18.56 4.05 -4.26
CA ALA A 60 -18.40 2.65 -4.66
C ALA A 60 -17.52 2.51 -5.91
N PHE A 61 -17.68 3.43 -6.88
CA PHE A 61 -16.84 3.46 -8.07
C PHE A 61 -15.35 3.69 -7.73
N VAL A 62 -15.04 4.72 -6.92
CA VAL A 62 -13.66 5.01 -6.50
C VAL A 62 -13.04 3.81 -5.78
N TRP A 63 -13.81 3.17 -4.90
CA TRP A 63 -13.38 1.95 -4.21
C TRP A 63 -13.07 0.79 -5.14
N TYR A 64 -13.96 0.55 -6.12
CA TYR A 64 -13.77 -0.51 -7.08
C TYR A 64 -12.55 -0.27 -7.97
N ILE A 65 -12.34 0.97 -8.45
CA ILE A 65 -11.15 1.31 -9.23
C ILE A 65 -9.89 1.21 -8.37
N PHE A 66 -9.94 1.56 -7.08
CA PHE A 66 -8.83 1.34 -6.14
C PHE A 66 -8.49 -0.14 -6.00
N TYR A 67 -9.49 -1.02 -5.90
CA TYR A 67 -9.25 -2.47 -5.94
C TYR A 67 -8.56 -2.92 -7.24
N LEU A 68 -9.04 -2.46 -8.40
CA LEU A 68 -8.42 -2.79 -9.68
C LEU A 68 -6.98 -2.26 -9.77
N SER A 69 -6.70 -1.09 -9.19
CA SER A 69 -5.33 -0.56 -9.17
C SER A 69 -4.40 -1.48 -8.39
N LYS A 70 -4.85 -2.15 -7.32
CA LYS A 70 -4.00 -3.12 -6.60
C LYS A 70 -3.70 -4.37 -7.41
N LEU A 71 -4.64 -4.82 -8.23
CA LEU A 71 -4.37 -5.88 -9.21
C LEU A 71 -3.38 -5.43 -10.28
N TRP A 72 -3.46 -4.17 -10.73
CA TRP A 72 -2.45 -3.61 -11.64
C TRP A 72 -1.09 -3.55 -10.97
N GLU A 73 -0.98 -2.96 -9.78
CA GLU A 73 0.27 -2.82 -9.02
C GLU A 73 0.97 -4.16 -8.76
N PHE A 74 0.25 -5.29 -8.81
CA PHE A 74 0.86 -6.63 -8.79
C PHE A 74 1.88 -6.84 -9.94
N MET A 75 1.69 -6.17 -11.07
CA MET A 75 2.62 -6.15 -12.20
C MET A 75 4.02 -5.63 -11.81
N ASP A 76 4.12 -4.75 -10.81
CA ASP A 76 5.39 -4.16 -10.38
C ASP A 76 6.39 -5.23 -9.92
N VAL A 77 5.90 -6.30 -9.30
CA VAL A 77 6.72 -7.46 -8.90
C VAL A 77 7.41 -8.06 -10.11
N TYR A 78 6.67 -8.26 -11.21
CA TYR A 78 7.22 -8.83 -12.44
C TYR A 78 8.19 -7.87 -13.12
N LEU A 79 7.90 -6.55 -13.12
CA LEU A 79 8.79 -5.55 -13.72
C LEU A 79 10.14 -5.48 -13.00
N VAL A 80 10.14 -5.55 -11.67
CA VAL A 80 11.38 -5.61 -10.85
C VAL A 80 12.18 -6.88 -11.17
N ILE A 81 11.51 -8.03 -11.26
CA ILE A 81 12.14 -9.32 -11.62
C ILE A 81 12.78 -9.25 -13.02
N LEU A 82 12.04 -8.75 -14.02
CA LEU A 82 12.51 -8.63 -15.40
C LEU A 82 13.71 -7.68 -15.52
N ASN A 83 13.74 -6.63 -14.71
CA ASN A 83 14.87 -5.70 -14.61
C ASN A 83 16.07 -6.25 -13.81
N LYS A 84 15.97 -7.47 -13.25
CA LYS A 84 17.00 -8.11 -12.41
C LYS A 84 17.36 -7.28 -11.17
N THR A 85 16.43 -6.47 -10.68
CA THR A 85 16.58 -5.74 -9.42
C THR A 85 16.26 -6.68 -8.26
N PRO A 86 17.03 -6.66 -7.16
CA PRO A 86 16.69 -7.45 -5.97
C PRO A 86 15.28 -7.13 -5.49
N VAL A 87 14.43 -8.16 -5.38
CA VAL A 87 13.07 -8.01 -4.90
C VAL A 87 13.09 -8.03 -3.38
N LEU A 88 12.75 -6.89 -2.78
CA LEU A 88 12.65 -6.76 -1.33
C LEU A 88 11.49 -7.64 -0.79
N PRO A 89 11.68 -8.38 0.33
CA PRO A 89 10.65 -9.26 0.87
C PRO A 89 9.34 -8.54 1.22
N HIS A 90 9.39 -7.37 1.87
CA HIS A 90 8.20 -6.60 2.21
C HIS A 90 7.45 -6.17 0.95
N PHE A 91 8.17 -5.65 -0.05
CA PHE A 91 7.59 -5.26 -1.33
C PHE A 91 6.83 -6.43 -1.97
N ARG A 92 7.45 -7.61 -2.06
CA ARG A 92 6.79 -8.79 -2.63
C ARG A 92 5.55 -9.20 -1.82
N TRP A 93 5.68 -9.30 -0.50
CA TRP A 93 4.60 -9.70 0.38
C TRP A 93 3.42 -8.73 0.31
N HIS A 94 3.71 -7.42 0.35
CA HIS A 94 2.73 -6.35 0.24
C HIS A 94 1.95 -6.43 -1.08
N HIS A 95 2.63 -6.49 -2.23
CA HIS A 95 1.96 -6.54 -3.53
C HIS A 95 1.19 -7.86 -3.76
N GLN A 96 1.61 -8.97 -3.14
CA GLN A 96 0.89 -10.25 -3.22
C GLN A 96 -0.40 -10.29 -2.41
N THR A 97 -0.46 -9.55 -1.29
CA THR A 97 -1.57 -9.64 -0.33
C THR A 97 -2.49 -8.42 -0.34
N THR A 98 -2.01 -7.25 -0.75
CA THR A 98 -2.82 -6.02 -0.78
C THR A 98 -4.11 -6.16 -1.60
N PRO A 99 -4.14 -6.83 -2.77
CA PRO A 99 -5.40 -7.06 -3.49
C PRO A 99 -6.43 -7.83 -2.66
N SER A 100 -6.02 -8.80 -1.84
CA SER A 100 -6.97 -9.55 -0.99
C SER A 100 -7.45 -8.71 0.19
N VAL A 101 -6.60 -7.84 0.75
CA VAL A 101 -7.00 -6.87 1.78
C VAL A 101 -8.07 -5.93 1.27
N VAL A 102 -7.85 -5.33 0.09
CA VAL A 102 -8.79 -4.38 -0.50
C VAL A 102 -10.09 -5.07 -0.90
N LEU A 103 -10.03 -6.31 -1.42
CA LEU A 103 -11.22 -7.11 -1.70
C LEU A 103 -12.01 -7.47 -0.43
N ALA A 104 -11.30 -7.85 0.65
CA ALA A 104 -11.91 -8.16 1.92
C ALA A 104 -12.64 -6.95 2.52
N GLY A 105 -12.06 -5.75 2.41
CA GLY A 105 -12.75 -4.50 2.72
C GLY A 105 -14.01 -4.33 1.89
N LEU A 106 -13.85 -4.26 0.56
CA LEU A 106 -14.96 -4.04 -0.37
C LEU A 106 -16.14 -5.00 -0.16
N ARG A 107 -15.87 -6.27 0.11
CA ARG A 107 -16.91 -7.29 0.38
C ARG A 107 -17.40 -7.29 1.83
N GLY A 108 -16.56 -6.83 2.76
CA GLY A 108 -16.81 -6.79 4.18
C GLY A 108 -17.59 -5.56 4.64
N ASP A 109 -17.78 -4.56 3.77
CA ASP A 109 -18.49 -3.30 4.10
C ASP A 109 -17.90 -2.65 5.35
N ILE A 110 -16.55 -2.53 5.41
CA ILE A 110 -15.88 -1.97 6.56
C ILE A 110 -16.06 -0.45 6.56
N SER A 111 -16.43 0.11 7.71
CA SER A 111 -16.71 1.54 7.88
C SER A 111 -15.49 2.47 7.72
N TYR A 112 -14.31 1.96 8.05
CA TYR A 112 -13.08 2.76 8.20
C TYR A 112 -12.09 2.61 7.04
N GLU A 113 -12.54 2.21 5.86
CA GLU A 113 -11.61 1.95 4.77
C GLU A 113 -11.08 3.22 4.11
N TRP A 114 -11.89 4.29 4.05
CA TRP A 114 -11.53 5.54 3.38
C TRP A 114 -10.24 6.22 3.86
N PRO A 115 -9.89 6.29 5.17
CA PRO A 115 -8.65 6.92 5.62
C PRO A 115 -7.44 6.02 5.32
N ILE A 116 -7.62 4.69 5.21
CA ILE A 116 -6.59 3.75 4.75
C ILE A 116 -6.35 3.96 3.25
N LEU A 117 -7.42 4.07 2.45
CA LEU A 117 -7.34 4.38 1.02
C LEU A 117 -6.68 5.76 0.80
N ALA A 118 -7.12 6.78 1.53
CA ALA A 118 -6.56 8.13 1.45
C ALA A 118 -5.06 8.15 1.81
N SER A 119 -4.67 7.51 2.90
CA SER A 119 -3.25 7.45 3.28
C SER A 119 -2.41 6.67 2.27
N ASN A 120 -2.93 5.55 1.73
CA ASN A 120 -2.25 4.78 0.69
C ASN A 120 -2.05 5.57 -0.60
N THR A 121 -3.10 6.20 -1.10
CA THR A 121 -3.04 7.00 -2.33
C THR A 121 -2.18 8.25 -2.16
N LEU A 122 -2.11 8.84 -0.96
CA LEU A 122 -1.15 9.90 -0.65
C LEU A 122 0.29 9.41 -0.77
N LEU A 123 0.65 8.29 -0.13
CA LEU A 123 2.00 7.74 -0.26
C LEU A 123 2.33 7.43 -1.72
N HIS A 124 1.40 6.79 -2.45
CA HIS A 124 1.60 6.37 -3.84
C HIS A 124 1.77 7.57 -4.79
N THR A 125 1.16 8.71 -4.48
CA THR A 125 1.36 9.98 -5.19
C THR A 125 2.83 10.42 -5.17
N PHE A 126 3.58 10.14 -4.10
CA PHE A 126 5.01 10.48 -4.02
C PHE A 126 5.92 9.33 -4.44
N MET A 127 5.56 8.11 -4.05
CA MET A 127 6.36 6.91 -4.24
C MET A 127 6.58 6.58 -5.72
N TYR A 128 5.50 6.56 -6.50
CA TYR A 128 5.61 6.16 -7.91
C TYR A 128 6.39 7.15 -8.77
N PRO A 129 6.15 8.47 -8.70
CA PRO A 129 7.00 9.44 -9.41
C PRO A 129 8.47 9.40 -8.96
N HIS A 130 8.75 9.08 -7.69
CA HIS A 130 10.12 8.83 -7.23
C HIS A 130 10.75 7.64 -7.94
N PHE A 131 10.05 6.50 -8.02
CA PHE A 131 10.52 5.32 -8.74
C PHE A 131 10.57 5.50 -10.26
N ALA A 132 9.79 6.42 -10.82
CA ALA A 132 9.91 6.82 -12.22
C ALA A 132 11.15 7.70 -12.48
N GLY A 133 11.78 8.23 -11.44
CA GLY A 133 12.94 9.12 -11.51
C GLY A 133 12.57 10.59 -11.76
N LEU A 134 11.34 11.00 -11.47
CA LEU A 134 10.91 12.41 -11.62
C LEU A 134 11.44 13.30 -10.49
N TRP A 135 11.57 12.77 -9.27
CA TRP A 135 12.10 13.50 -8.12
C TRP A 135 12.79 12.58 -7.11
N ASN A 136 13.60 13.17 -6.22
CA ASN A 136 14.23 12.44 -5.13
C ASN A 136 13.64 12.88 -3.79
N VAL A 137 12.63 12.14 -3.31
CA VAL A 137 11.86 12.46 -2.10
C VAL A 137 11.95 11.34 -1.05
N HIS A 138 13.05 10.59 -1.03
CA HIS A 138 13.20 9.39 -0.19
C HIS A 138 12.82 9.62 1.29
N LYS A 139 13.27 10.72 1.91
CA LYS A 139 12.91 11.06 3.30
C LYS A 139 11.40 11.22 3.50
N VAL A 140 10.71 11.83 2.54
CA VAL A 140 9.25 12.00 2.56
C VAL A 140 8.57 10.63 2.48
N LEU A 141 9.09 9.72 1.64
CA LEU A 141 8.54 8.35 1.54
C LEU A 141 8.65 7.58 2.84
N VAL A 142 9.79 7.71 3.55
CA VAL A 142 9.98 7.04 4.84
C VAL A 142 9.00 7.59 5.89
N ILE A 143 8.79 8.91 5.92
CA ILE A 143 7.86 9.52 6.87
C ILE A 143 6.41 9.14 6.53
N LEU A 144 6.01 9.27 5.26
CA LEU A 144 4.65 8.95 4.82
C LEU A 144 4.34 7.45 4.94
N GLY A 145 5.33 6.58 4.68
CA GLY A 145 5.18 5.13 4.84
C GLY A 145 4.93 4.74 6.30
N ALA A 146 5.72 5.29 7.23
CA ALA A 146 5.50 5.09 8.66
C ALA A 146 4.13 5.63 9.10
N TRP A 147 3.78 6.85 8.67
CA TRP A 147 2.49 7.46 8.98
C TRP A 147 1.30 6.64 8.46
N GLN A 148 1.35 6.14 7.22
CA GLN A 148 0.29 5.29 6.64
C GLN A 148 0.08 4.02 7.48
N LEU A 149 1.15 3.39 7.95
CA LEU A 149 1.06 2.19 8.79
C LEU A 149 0.42 2.50 10.15
N LEU A 150 0.78 3.65 10.76
CA LEU A 150 0.14 4.10 12.00
C LEU A 150 -1.35 4.39 11.82
N VAL A 151 -1.73 5.01 10.70
CA VAL A 151 -3.14 5.21 10.32
C VAL A 151 -3.85 3.87 10.17
N GLY A 152 -3.30 2.95 9.38
CA GLY A 152 -3.90 1.63 9.14
C GLY A 152 -4.11 0.82 10.41
N ILE A 153 -3.07 0.69 11.24
CA ILE A 153 -3.14 -0.08 12.49
C ILE A 153 -4.03 0.63 13.51
N GLY A 154 -3.82 1.93 13.74
CA GLY A 154 -4.54 2.69 14.76
C GLY A 154 -6.04 2.76 14.50
N ILE A 155 -6.44 3.02 13.25
CA ILE A 155 -7.85 3.07 12.86
C ILE A 155 -8.49 1.68 12.94
N SER A 156 -7.78 0.62 12.51
CA SER A 156 -8.31 -0.76 12.60
C SER A 156 -8.55 -1.19 14.06
N ILE A 157 -7.61 -0.88 14.96
CA ILE A 157 -7.75 -1.17 16.39
C ILE A 157 -8.90 -0.37 16.99
N TYR A 158 -8.96 0.94 16.72
CA TYR A 158 -10.05 1.77 17.21
C TYR A 158 -11.41 1.24 16.75
N ALA A 159 -11.52 0.84 15.48
CA ALA A 159 -12.76 0.35 14.92
C ALA A 159 -13.25 -0.95 15.58
N LEU A 160 -12.33 -1.87 15.89
CA LEU A 160 -12.63 -3.08 16.63
C LEU A 160 -13.10 -2.77 18.06
N ILE A 161 -12.43 -1.86 18.76
CA ILE A 161 -12.78 -1.47 20.14
C ILE A 161 -14.14 -0.74 20.18
N ALA A 162 -14.37 0.17 19.23
CA ALA A 162 -15.59 0.97 19.16
C ALA A 162 -16.80 0.18 18.61
N GLY A 163 -16.60 -1.08 18.19
CA GLY A 163 -17.66 -1.88 17.56
C GLY A 163 -18.14 -1.25 16.25
N CYS A 164 -17.25 -0.61 15.48
CA CYS A 164 -17.65 -0.04 14.20
C CYS A 164 -18.13 -1.15 13.27
N GLY A 165 -19.13 -0.82 12.46
CA GLY A 165 -19.77 -1.79 11.61
C GLY A 165 -18.87 -2.32 10.46
N GLY A 166 -19.14 -3.57 10.06
CA GLY A 166 -18.53 -4.28 8.93
C GLY A 166 -18.32 -5.76 9.28
N SER A 167 -17.78 -6.53 8.36
CA SER A 167 -17.39 -7.93 8.59
C SER A 167 -16.22 -8.00 9.56
N PHE A 168 -16.41 -8.68 10.70
CA PHE A 168 -15.35 -8.89 11.69
C PHE A 168 -14.13 -9.60 11.08
N TYR A 169 -14.36 -10.60 10.22
CA TYR A 169 -13.27 -11.30 9.52
C TYR A 169 -12.43 -10.34 8.68
N ALA A 170 -13.08 -9.45 7.92
CA ALA A 170 -12.38 -8.51 7.06
C ALA A 170 -11.58 -7.48 7.88
N GLN A 171 -12.10 -7.03 9.02
CA GLN A 171 -11.38 -6.15 9.95
C GLN A 171 -10.13 -6.83 10.53
N ILE A 172 -10.25 -8.08 10.99
CA ILE A 172 -9.11 -8.85 11.52
C ILE A 172 -8.08 -9.12 10.42
N TRP A 173 -8.52 -9.51 9.22
CA TRP A 173 -7.62 -9.72 8.08
C TRP A 173 -6.84 -8.45 7.73
N GLY A 174 -7.53 -7.31 7.63
CA GLY A 174 -6.89 -6.01 7.36
C GLY A 174 -5.87 -5.63 8.43
N LEU A 175 -6.21 -5.80 9.71
CA LEU A 175 -5.31 -5.53 10.83
C LEU A 175 -4.06 -6.42 10.80
N VAL A 176 -4.23 -7.74 10.63
CA VAL A 176 -3.12 -8.69 10.54
C VAL A 176 -2.19 -8.30 9.40
N MET A 177 -2.73 -7.98 8.22
CA MET A 177 -1.91 -7.56 7.08
C MET A 177 -1.17 -6.25 7.36
N CYS A 178 -1.82 -5.23 7.93
CA CYS A 178 -1.16 -3.99 8.33
C CYS A 178 0.00 -4.21 9.31
N ILE A 179 -0.16 -5.13 10.26
CA ILE A 179 0.91 -5.50 11.20
C ILE A 179 2.08 -6.17 10.45
N THR A 180 1.81 -7.12 9.54
CA THR A 180 2.88 -7.73 8.73
C THR A 180 3.59 -6.72 7.84
N TYR A 181 2.88 -5.72 7.32
CA TYR A 181 3.46 -4.63 6.55
C TYR A 181 4.35 -3.74 7.42
N ALA A 182 3.93 -3.44 8.64
CA ALA A 182 4.75 -2.68 9.58
C ALA A 182 6.02 -3.42 9.96
N ILE A 183 5.95 -4.73 10.22
CA ILE A 183 7.14 -5.55 10.51
C ILE A 183 8.10 -5.54 9.31
N GLY A 184 7.59 -5.76 8.09
CA GLY A 184 8.41 -5.72 6.87
C GLY A 184 9.05 -4.36 6.65
N TYR A 185 8.28 -3.29 6.83
CA TYR A 185 8.74 -1.91 6.71
C TYR A 185 9.86 -1.59 7.70
N LEU A 186 9.68 -1.97 8.97
CA LEU A 186 10.67 -1.74 10.01
C LEU A 186 11.94 -2.57 9.78
N ASN A 187 11.80 -3.81 9.30
CA ASN A 187 12.96 -4.62 8.95
C ASN A 187 13.80 -3.96 7.85
N GLU A 188 13.16 -3.43 6.80
CA GLU A 188 13.85 -2.88 5.64
C GLU A 188 14.51 -1.51 5.91
N HIS A 189 13.91 -0.68 6.76
CA HIS A 189 14.40 0.67 7.02
C HIS A 189 15.28 0.80 8.27
N PHE A 190 15.12 -0.11 9.24
CA PHE A 190 15.83 -0.03 10.52
C PHE A 190 16.64 -1.29 10.84
N HIS A 191 16.68 -2.27 9.94
CA HIS A 191 17.49 -3.49 10.07
C HIS A 191 17.24 -4.23 11.40
N LEU A 192 15.99 -4.19 11.90
CA LEU A 192 15.65 -4.71 13.24
C LEU A 192 16.00 -6.20 13.42
N PHE A 193 16.00 -6.98 12.33
CA PHE A 193 16.28 -8.41 12.37
C PHE A 193 17.65 -8.80 11.78
N ASP A 194 18.42 -7.85 11.23
CA ASP A 194 19.76 -8.14 10.67
C ASP A 194 20.80 -8.44 11.75
N ARG A 195 20.54 -8.10 13.01
CA ARG A 195 21.40 -8.50 14.15
C ARG A 195 21.31 -9.99 14.49
N TRP A 196 20.37 -10.73 13.89
CA TRP A 196 20.10 -12.13 14.20
C TRP A 196 20.52 -13.11 13.11
N ILE A 197 20.97 -12.63 11.95
CA ILE A 197 21.52 -13.48 10.90
C ILE A 197 23.05 -13.38 10.99
N PRO A 198 23.76 -14.46 11.38
CA PRO A 198 25.21 -14.48 11.36
C PRO A 198 25.70 -14.03 9.99
N SER A 199 26.60 -13.04 9.96
CA SER A 199 27.21 -12.54 8.75
C SER A 199 27.62 -13.71 7.86
N ARG A 200 27.07 -13.78 6.65
CA ARG A 200 27.51 -14.80 5.67
C ARG A 200 29.03 -14.68 5.55
N PRO A 201 29.79 -15.79 5.69
CA PRO A 201 31.23 -15.74 5.58
C PRO A 201 31.59 -15.12 4.23
N THR A 202 32.36 -14.03 4.28
CA THR A 202 32.96 -13.43 3.10
C THR A 202 33.81 -14.49 2.42
N ILE A 203 33.35 -14.98 1.27
CA ILE A 203 34.16 -15.80 0.39
C ILE A 203 35.30 -14.90 -0.09
N LYS A 204 36.47 -15.03 0.53
CA LYS A 204 37.71 -14.46 0.02
C LYS A 204 37.99 -15.16 -1.30
N THR A 205 37.78 -14.46 -2.41
CA THR A 205 38.35 -14.88 -3.70
C THR A 205 39.84 -14.63 -3.62
N SER A 206 40.61 -15.71 -3.44
CA SER A 206 42.05 -15.78 -3.66
C SER A 206 42.38 -15.60 -5.15
#